data_AF-A0A564WC54-F1
#
_entry.id   AF-A0A564WC54-F1
#
_cell.length_a   1.000
_cell.length_b   1.000
_cell.length_c   1.000
_cell.angle_alpha   90.00
_cell.angle_beta   90.00
_cell.angle_gamma   90.00
#
_symmetry.space_group_name_H-M   'P 1'
#
loop_
_entity.id
_entity.type
_entity.pdbx_description
1 polymer ?
#
loop_
_entity_poly.entity_id
_entity_poly.type
_entity_poly.pdbx_seq_one_letter_code
_entity_poly.pdbx_strand_id
1 'polypeptide(L)'
;MQDQLAGFDWDAGNGAKCSKHGVSRREIEALFARPIMILPDETHSTHEERLRAIGYTAGGRAVFVVFTLRERDGKTYIRPISARYMHKQEVTHFEKENPTL
;
A
#
# COMPACT_ATOMS: atom_id res chain seq x y z
N MET A 1 11.81 -3.10 -19.89
CA MET A 1 10.67 -3.98 -19.55
C MET A 1 9.78 -3.17 -18.64
N GLN A 2 8.52 -2.92 -19.03
CA GLN A 2 7.53 -2.46 -18.06
C GLN A 2 7.14 -3.72 -17.29
N ASP A 3 7.63 -3.88 -16.06
CA ASP A 3 7.16 -4.97 -15.22
C ASP A 3 5.70 -4.71 -14.88
N GLN A 4 4.82 -5.34 -15.67
CA GLN A 4 3.40 -5.29 -15.43
C GLN A 4 3.13 -6.10 -14.16
N LEU A 5 2.62 -5.43 -13.13
CA LEU A 5 2.21 -6.11 -11.91
C LEU A 5 1.09 -7.11 -12.24
N ALA A 6 1.29 -8.36 -11.86
CA ALA A 6 0.36 -9.46 -12.13
C ALA A 6 -0.83 -9.50 -11.15
N GLY A 7 -0.78 -8.71 -10.08
CA GLY A 7 -1.85 -8.57 -9.09
C GLY A 7 -1.32 -8.55 -7.66
N PHE A 8 -2.12 -9.07 -6.75
CA PHE A 8 -1.82 -9.10 -5.32
C PHE A 8 -1.53 -10.52 -4.82
N ASP A 9 -0.45 -10.68 -4.06
CA ASP A 9 -0.11 -11.90 -3.35
C ASP A 9 -0.78 -11.91 -1.98
N TRP A 10 -2.02 -12.41 -1.95
CA TRP A 10 -2.79 -12.60 -0.71
C TRP A 10 -2.68 -14.04 -0.20
N ASP A 11 -2.45 -14.19 1.11
CA ASP A 11 -2.62 -15.43 1.84
C ASP A 11 -3.40 -15.19 3.16
N ALA A 12 -3.57 -16.25 3.94
CA ALA A 12 -4.27 -16.15 5.22
C ALA A 12 -3.53 -15.24 6.23
N GLY A 13 -2.19 -15.22 6.16
CA GLY A 13 -1.35 -14.47 7.09
C GLY A 13 -1.42 -12.96 6.86
N ASN A 14 -1.23 -12.49 5.63
CA ASN A 14 -1.28 -11.06 5.34
C ASN A 14 -2.71 -10.52 5.23
N GLY A 15 -3.65 -11.29 4.68
CA GLY A 15 -5.02 -10.83 4.51
C GLY A 15 -5.71 -10.52 5.83
N ALA A 16 -5.55 -11.39 6.84
CA ALA A 16 -6.10 -11.15 8.18
C ALA A 16 -5.39 -9.97 8.88
N LYS A 17 -4.06 -9.90 8.77
CA LYS A 17 -3.25 -8.84 9.36
C LYS A 17 -3.60 -7.46 8.80
N CYS A 18 -3.75 -7.31 7.48
CA CYS A 18 -4.13 -6.07 6.84
C CYS A 18 -5.56 -5.63 7.21
N SER A 19 -6.48 -6.60 7.33
CA SER A 19 -7.88 -6.30 7.65
C SER A 19 -8.09 -5.92 9.13
N LYS A 20 -7.13 -6.20 10.02
CA LYS A 20 -7.21 -5.93 11.46
C LYS A 20 -7.53 -4.46 11.80
N HIS A 21 -7.13 -3.52 10.94
CA HIS A 21 -7.32 -2.08 11.15
C HIS A 21 -8.50 -1.51 10.37
N GLY A 22 -9.42 -2.37 9.90
CA GLY A 22 -10.66 -1.98 9.25
C GLY A 22 -10.55 -1.64 7.77
N VAL A 23 -9.36 -1.78 7.16
CA VAL A 23 -9.18 -1.63 5.70
C VAL A 23 -9.31 -3.00 5.05
N SER A 24 -10.33 -3.18 4.22
CA SER A 24 -10.57 -4.44 3.52
C SER A 24 -9.56 -4.69 2.39
N ARG A 25 -9.37 -5.96 1.99
CA ARG A 25 -8.55 -6.31 0.81
C ARG A 25 -9.00 -5.56 -0.44
N ARG A 26 -10.30 -5.44 -0.64
CA ARG A 26 -10.89 -4.71 -1.78
C ARG A 26 -10.55 -3.23 -1.75
N GLU A 27 -10.54 -2.59 -0.58
CA GLU A 27 -10.12 -1.19 -0.47
C GLU A 27 -8.63 -1.03 -0.74
N ILE A 28 -7.79 -1.98 -0.30
CA ILE A 28 -6.36 -1.98 -0.60
C ILE A 28 -6.16 -2.10 -2.11
N GLU A 29 -6.78 -3.08 -2.77
CA GLU A 29 -6.68 -3.24 -4.23
C GLU A 29 -7.19 -2.01 -4.99
N ALA A 30 -8.34 -1.45 -4.58
CA ALA A 30 -8.90 -0.25 -5.17
C ALA A 30 -8.02 0.99 -4.96
N LEU A 31 -7.22 1.05 -3.90
CA LEU A 31 -6.24 2.11 -3.66
C LEU A 31 -5.22 2.15 -4.81
N PHE A 32 -4.65 1.00 -5.19
CA PHE A 32 -3.65 0.90 -6.27
C PHE A 32 -4.22 1.09 -7.68
N ALA A 33 -5.54 1.07 -7.84
CA ALA A 33 -6.21 1.42 -9.09
C ALA A 33 -6.47 2.94 -9.24
N ARG A 34 -6.04 3.74 -8.27
CA ARG A 34 -6.22 5.20 -8.19
C ARG A 34 -4.86 5.89 -8.04
N PRO A 35 -4.78 7.22 -8.19
CA PRO A 35 -3.56 7.94 -7.86
C PRO A 35 -3.11 7.64 -6.43
N ILE A 36 -1.84 7.24 -6.31
CA ILE A 36 -1.16 6.95 -5.05
C ILE A 36 0.23 7.54 -5.09
N MET A 37 0.75 7.87 -3.92
CA MET A 37 2.17 8.12 -3.72
C MET A 37 2.85 6.84 -3.24
N ILE A 38 4.00 6.52 -3.84
CA ILE A 38 4.86 5.42 -3.40
C ILE A 38 6.17 6.00 -2.87
N LEU A 39 6.55 5.61 -1.66
CA LEU A 39 7.78 6.04 -0.99
C LEU A 39 8.56 4.81 -0.49
N PRO A 40 9.90 4.82 -0.50
CA PRO A 40 10.69 3.75 0.11
C PRO A 40 10.45 3.72 1.63
N ASP A 41 10.45 2.53 2.24
CA ASP A 41 10.44 2.32 3.69
C ASP A 41 11.83 1.92 4.18
N GLU A 42 12.79 2.83 4.04
CA GLU A 42 14.22 2.55 4.27
C GLU A 42 14.50 2.00 5.67
N THR A 43 13.77 2.49 6.68
CA THR A 43 13.90 2.06 8.08
C THR A 43 13.53 0.60 8.30
N HIS A 44 12.67 0.02 7.46
CA HIS A 44 12.21 -1.36 7.58
C HIS A 44 12.69 -2.27 6.44
N SER A 45 13.49 -1.76 5.50
CA SER A 45 13.95 -2.47 4.30
C SER A 45 15.27 -3.23 4.49
N THR A 46 15.58 -3.67 5.71
CA THR A 46 16.88 -4.30 6.03
C THR A 46 17.09 -5.68 5.41
N HIS A 47 16.00 -6.43 5.16
CA HIS A 47 16.04 -7.80 4.64
C HIS A 47 15.17 -8.00 3.39
N GLU A 48 14.11 -7.21 3.24
CA GLU A 48 13.17 -7.27 2.12
C GLU A 48 12.80 -5.82 1.80
N GLU A 49 12.88 -5.42 0.53
CA GLU A 49 12.54 -4.05 0.11
C GLU A 49 11.07 -3.78 0.42
N ARG A 50 10.82 -2.73 1.20
CA ARG A 50 9.48 -2.31 1.59
C ARG A 50 9.18 -0.93 1.04
N LEU A 51 7.95 -0.80 0.57
CA LEU A 51 7.40 0.40 0.00
C LEU A 51 6.16 0.81 0.79
N ARG A 52 5.94 2.12 0.86
CA ARG A 52 4.77 2.74 1.47
C ARG A 52 3.91 3.29 0.34
N ALA A 53 2.65 2.88 0.27
CA ALA A 53 1.65 3.51 -0.57
C ALA A 53 0.72 4.37 0.28
N ILE A 54 0.53 5.62 -0.14
CA ILE A 54 -0.43 6.55 0.45
C ILE A 54 -1.39 7.00 -0.64
N GLY A 55 -2.68 6.95 -0.35
CA GLY A 55 -3.71 7.48 -1.25
C GLY A 55 -5.07 7.51 -0.58
N TYR A 56 -6.10 7.70 -1.41
CA TYR A 56 -7.47 7.87 -0.94
C TYR A 56 -8.39 6.77 -1.48
N THR A 57 -9.24 6.25 -0.57
CA THR A 57 -10.40 5.44 -0.97
C THR A 57 -11.38 6.25 -1.82
N ALA A 58 -12.31 5.56 -2.49
CA ALA A 58 -13.39 6.21 -3.21
C ALA A 58 -14.25 7.14 -2.32
N GLY A 59 -14.35 6.85 -1.02
CA GLY A 59 -15.03 7.70 -0.04
C GLY A 59 -14.18 8.85 0.52
N GLY A 60 -13.01 9.12 -0.04
CA GLY A 60 -12.15 10.24 0.38
C GLY A 60 -11.36 10.00 1.67
N ARG A 61 -11.36 8.76 2.21
CA ARG A 61 -10.56 8.43 3.41
C ARG A 61 -9.14 8.03 3.00
N ALA A 62 -8.15 8.68 3.61
CA ALA A 62 -6.73 8.39 3.39
C ALA A 62 -6.33 7.03 3.99
N VAL A 63 -5.55 6.26 3.23
CA VAL A 63 -5.07 4.93 3.58
C VAL A 63 -3.56 4.89 3.41
N PHE A 64 -2.89 4.29 4.40
CA PHE A 64 -1.48 3.97 4.41
C PHE A 64 -1.30 2.45 4.30
N VAL A 65 -0.56 2.00 3.29
CA VAL A 65 -0.26 0.58 3.06
C VAL A 65 1.25 0.38 3.02
N VAL A 66 1.76 -0.58 3.79
CA VAL A 66 3.13 -1.08 3.62
C VAL A 66 3.05 -2.36 2.80
N PHE A 67 3.87 -2.45 1.77
CA PHE A 67 3.92 -3.61 0.89
C PHE A 67 5.35 -3.90 0.43
N THR A 68 5.53 -5.05 -0.20
CA THR A 68 6.75 -5.43 -0.90
C THR A 68 6.38 -5.99 -2.27
N LEU A 69 7.34 -6.04 -3.19
CA LEU A 69 7.19 -6.68 -4.49
C LEU A 69 7.78 -8.09 -4.42
N ARG A 70 7.05 -9.08 -4.93
CA ARG A 70 7.53 -10.47 -4.99
C ARG A 70 7.38 -11.05 -6.37
N GLU A 71 8.42 -11.74 -6.81
CA GLU A 71 8.39 -12.52 -8.04
C GLU A 71 7.89 -13.94 -7.79
N ARG A 72 6.97 -14.40 -8.64
CA ARG A 72 6.55 -15.81 -8.73
C ARG A 72 6.27 -16.15 -10.19
N ASP A 73 6.82 -17.26 -10.66
CA ASP A 73 6.61 -17.77 -12.02
C ASP A 73 6.87 -16.70 -13.10
N GLY A 74 7.92 -15.89 -12.91
CA GLY A 74 8.30 -14.80 -13.82
C GLY A 74 7.35 -13.60 -13.81
N LYS A 75 6.53 -13.44 -12.78
CA LYS A 75 5.59 -12.32 -12.61
C LYS A 75 5.77 -11.61 -11.27
N THR A 76 5.63 -10.30 -11.28
CA THR A 76 5.76 -9.46 -10.07
C THR A 76 4.39 -9.20 -9.44
N TYR A 77 4.27 -9.42 -8.13
CA TYR A 77 3.05 -9.22 -7.35
C TYR A 77 3.29 -8.21 -6.24
N ILE A 78 2.26 -7.43 -5.93
CA ILE A 78 2.22 -6.63 -4.71
C ILE A 78 1.86 -7.57 -3.55
N ARG A 79 2.71 -7.64 -2.53
CA ARG A 79 2.39 -8.32 -1.26
C ARG A 79 2.16 -7.30 -0.16
N PRO A 80 0.91 -7.01 0.21
CA PRO A 80 0.63 -6.14 1.34
C PRO A 80 1.13 -6.78 2.64
N ILE A 81 1.73 -5.95 3.50
CA ILE A 81 2.31 -6.33 4.80
C ILE A 81 1.48 -5.75 5.95
N SER A 82 1.01 -4.51 5.79
CA SER A 82 0.08 -3.84 6.70
C SER A 82 -0.74 -2.80 5.95
N ALA A 83 -1.93 -2.50 6.45
CA ALA A 83 -2.77 -1.43 5.93
C ALA A 83 -3.55 -0.80 7.09
N ARG A 84 -3.73 0.52 7.05
CA ARG A 84 -4.54 1.26 8.01
C ARG A 84 -5.06 2.56 7.41
N TYR A 85 -6.13 3.09 7.98
CA TYR A 85 -6.50 4.47 7.73
C TYR A 85 -5.50 5.42 8.41
N MET A 86 -5.27 6.56 7.79
CA MET A 86 -4.44 7.63 8.36
C MET A 86 -5.26 8.47 9.35
N HIS A 87 -4.59 8.98 10.38
CA HIS A 87 -5.15 9.96 11.30
C HIS A 87 -5.15 11.35 10.65
N LYS A 88 -6.07 12.22 11.08
CA LYS A 88 -6.24 13.57 10.51
C LYS A 88 -4.93 14.37 10.44
N GLN A 89 -4.13 14.31 11.51
CA GLN A 89 -2.84 15.03 11.56
C GLN A 89 -1.84 14.48 10.54
N GLU A 90 -1.78 13.16 10.34
CA GLU A 90 -0.93 12.53 9.33
C GLU A 90 -1.34 12.96 7.92
N VAL A 91 -2.65 12.99 7.64
CA VAL A 91 -3.19 13.46 6.35
C VAL A 91 -2.81 14.90 6.11
N THR A 92 -3.06 15.80 7.07
CA THR A 92 -2.74 17.22 6.94
C THR A 92 -1.25 17.47 6.73
N HIS A 93 -0.39 16.70 7.41
CA HIS A 93 1.06 16.80 7.20
C HIS A 93 1.45 16.31 5.80
N PHE A 94 0.92 15.15 5.39
CA PHE A 94 1.17 14.57 4.08
C PHE A 94 0.74 15.50 2.93
N GLU A 95 -0.46 16.08 2.98
CA GLU A 95 -0.97 17.01 1.97
C GLU A 95 -0.14 18.29 1.89
N LYS A 96 0.38 18.80 3.03
CA LYS A 96 1.27 19.96 3.04
C LYS A 96 2.60 19.69 2.35
N GLU A 97 3.16 18.50 2.57
CA GLU A 97 4.41 18.09 1.93
C GLU A 97 4.21 17.70 0.46
N ASN A 98 2.99 17.29 0.09
CA ASN A 98 2.65 16.77 -1.24
C ASN A 98 1.39 17.43 -1.81
N PRO A 99 1.42 18.74 -2.12
CA PRO A 99 0.23 19.52 -2.48
C PRO A 99 -0.33 19.21 -3.88
N THR A 100 0.36 18.41 -4.69
CA THR A 100 0.00 18.10 -6.09
C THR A 100 -0.66 16.73 -6.27
N LEU A 101 -0.98 16.03 -5.18
CA LEU A 101 -1.71 14.76 -5.16
C LEU A 101 -3.21 14.94 -4.89
#